data_AF-A0A6G9YTH8-F1
#
_entry.id   AF-A0A6G9YTH8-F1
#
_cell.length_a   1.000
_cell.length_b   1.000
_cell.length_c   1.000
_cell.angle_alpha   90.00
_cell.angle_beta   90.00
_cell.angle_gamma   90.00
#
_symmetry.space_group_name_H-M   'P 1'
#
loop_
_entity.id
_entity.type
_entity.pdbx_description
1 polymer ?
#
loop_
_entity_poly.entity_id
_entity_poly.type
_entity_poly.pdbx_seq_one_letter_code
_entity_poly.pdbx_strand_id
1 'polypeptide(L)'
;MTAPTGMDWDWAIDTGGNLSGSQRRQQLGLFLAAAPQLIAGRVKLAMGRRGNGRCDLGDVPDSKLAKAAEIEARECLTPHVLEHSYRTYFFGRALYEFVGAPYDDELAYVASLLHDLKLEHPTPGRCFAVTGAERAVDFVKAHGATPEQAATIGAGIAAHLTVGVAQQLGDLGFVSAGAGTDVFGTGLAEMSPDWVAALLRQHPRHDFKRHMRAAVAAESAAVPGGRTKWLSTVGFQQLIQLAPFAE
;
A
#
# COMPACT_ATOMS: atom_id res chain seq x y z
N MET A 1 9.30 -13.16 7.98
CA MET A 1 8.52 -11.94 7.74
C MET A 1 8.98 -10.88 8.73
N THR A 2 9.97 -10.05 8.40
CA THR A 2 10.49 -9.07 9.38
C THR A 2 10.41 -7.66 8.82
N ALA A 3 9.36 -6.95 9.24
CA ALA A 3 9.25 -5.50 9.18
C ALA A 3 10.50 -4.81 9.78
N PRO A 4 10.70 -3.49 9.62
CA PRO A 4 11.81 -2.78 10.26
C PRO A 4 11.87 -3.16 11.74
N THR A 5 13.04 -3.59 12.21
CA THR A 5 13.25 -4.30 13.48
C THR A 5 12.27 -3.87 14.57
N GLY A 6 11.31 -4.74 14.90
CA GLY A 6 10.33 -4.55 15.98
C GLY A 6 8.97 -3.92 15.62
N MET A 7 8.56 -3.89 14.35
CA MET A 7 7.21 -3.47 13.92
C MET A 7 6.51 -4.53 13.06
N ASP A 8 6.54 -5.78 13.52
CA ASP A 8 5.87 -6.92 12.88
C ASP A 8 4.36 -6.98 13.19
N TRP A 9 3.74 -8.10 12.81
CA TRP A 9 2.30 -8.32 12.98
C TRP A 9 1.86 -8.30 14.45
N ASP A 10 2.61 -8.97 15.33
CA ASP A 10 2.29 -9.02 16.76
C ASP A 10 2.39 -7.63 17.39
N TRP A 11 3.45 -6.87 17.06
CA TRP A 11 3.54 -5.46 17.45
C TRP A 11 2.33 -4.63 16.98
N ALA A 12 1.89 -4.86 15.74
CA ALA A 12 0.79 -4.10 15.15
C ALA A 12 -0.52 -4.33 15.93
N ILE A 13 -0.81 -5.58 16.28
CA ILE A 13 -1.98 -5.95 17.12
C ILE A 13 -1.84 -5.34 18.52
N ASP A 14 -0.72 -5.57 19.19
CA ASP A 14 -0.50 -5.21 20.60
C ASP A 14 -0.55 -3.70 20.84
N THR A 15 -0.05 -2.93 19.88
CA THR A 15 0.02 -1.46 19.99
C THR A 15 -1.11 -0.75 19.26
N GLY A 16 -1.95 -1.47 18.52
CA GLY A 16 -2.89 -0.88 17.55
C GLY A 16 -2.17 -0.04 16.49
N GLY A 17 -0.88 -0.31 16.21
CA GLY A 17 -0.05 0.44 15.27
C GLY A 17 0.41 1.82 15.77
N ASN A 18 0.39 2.07 17.07
CA ASN A 18 0.90 3.30 17.68
C ASN A 18 2.42 3.26 17.81
N LEU A 19 3.09 4.33 17.39
CA LEU A 19 4.55 4.41 17.41
C LEU A 19 5.08 4.92 18.75
N SER A 20 5.99 4.16 19.36
CA SER A 20 6.80 4.62 20.49
C SER A 20 7.82 5.70 20.06
N GLY A 21 8.41 6.39 21.04
CA GLY A 21 9.44 7.42 20.76
C GLY A 21 10.68 6.88 20.03
N SER A 22 11.10 5.65 20.31
CA SER A 22 12.21 5.00 19.59
C SER A 22 11.83 4.64 18.16
N GLN A 23 10.63 4.11 17.95
CA GLN A 23 10.13 3.76 16.62
C GLN A 23 9.95 5.00 15.73
N ARG A 24 9.49 6.12 16.28
CA ARG A 24 9.45 7.41 15.54
C ARG A 24 10.84 7.84 15.06
N ARG A 25 11.88 7.66 15.87
CA ARG A 25 13.28 7.98 15.47
C ARG A 25 13.80 7.01 14.40
N GLN A 26 13.50 5.72 14.54
CA GLN A 26 13.85 4.70 13.54
C GLN A 26 13.19 5.01 12.19
N GLN A 27 11.88 5.27 12.19
CA GLN A 27 11.12 5.61 11.00
C GLN A 27 11.59 6.92 10.37
N LEU A 28 11.99 7.92 11.16
CA LEU A 28 12.60 9.14 10.64
C LEU A 28 13.92 8.86 9.92
N GLY A 29 14.79 8.02 10.50
CA GLY A 29 16.04 7.61 9.85
C GLY A 29 15.80 6.92 8.51
N LEU A 30 14.84 6.00 8.44
CA LEU A 30 14.47 5.31 7.20
C LEU A 30 13.84 6.26 6.17
N PHE A 31 13.01 7.19 6.61
CA PHE A 31 12.41 8.21 5.74
C PHE A 31 13.48 9.11 5.11
N LEU A 32 14.44 9.59 5.91
CA LEU A 32 15.56 10.39 5.42
C LEU A 32 16.44 9.60 4.45
N ALA A 33 16.68 8.32 4.72
CA ALA A 33 17.44 7.44 3.82
C ALA A 33 16.74 7.20 2.47
N ALA A 34 15.41 7.22 2.42
CA ALA A 34 14.63 7.05 1.20
C ALA A 34 14.52 8.33 0.34
N ALA A 35 14.73 9.51 0.93
CA ALA A 35 14.53 10.80 0.25
C ALA A 35 15.34 10.96 -1.05
N PRO A 36 16.63 10.58 -1.14
CA PRO A 36 17.38 10.70 -2.39
C PRO A 36 16.77 9.91 -3.55
N GLN A 37 16.22 8.72 -3.28
CA GLN A 37 15.60 7.88 -4.30
C GLN A 37 14.28 8.49 -4.81
N LEU A 38 13.45 9.03 -3.91
CA LEU A 38 12.24 9.75 -4.28
C LEU A 38 12.54 10.98 -5.14
N ILE A 39 13.54 11.77 -4.75
CA ILE A 39 13.97 12.96 -5.50
C ILE A 39 14.51 12.56 -6.87
N ALA A 40 15.41 11.58 -6.94
CA ALA A 40 15.96 11.09 -8.20
C ALA A 40 14.86 10.58 -9.14
N GLY A 41 13.88 9.84 -8.61
CA GLY A 41 12.71 9.39 -9.37
C GLY A 41 11.92 10.55 -9.98
N ARG A 42 11.65 11.61 -9.19
CA ARG A 42 10.97 12.82 -9.68
C ARG A 42 11.78 13.55 -10.76
N VAL A 43 13.09 13.65 -10.60
CA VAL A 43 13.97 14.25 -11.62
C VAL A 43 13.94 13.44 -12.92
N LYS A 44 14.04 12.10 -12.84
CA LYS A 44 13.90 11.22 -14.02
C LYS A 44 12.58 11.47 -14.75
N LEU A 45 11.47 11.49 -14.02
CA LEU A 45 10.13 11.74 -14.58
C LEU A 45 10.05 13.12 -15.26
N ALA A 46 10.55 14.18 -14.61
CA ALA A 46 10.57 15.53 -15.17
C ALA A 46 11.42 15.64 -16.45
N MET A 47 12.49 14.85 -16.55
CA MET A 47 13.32 14.74 -17.75
C MET A 47 12.73 13.81 -18.82
N GLY A 48 11.53 13.25 -18.62
CA GLY A 48 10.92 12.27 -19.52
C GLY A 48 11.63 10.91 -19.55
N ARG A 49 12.55 10.64 -18.62
CA ARG A 49 13.24 9.35 -18.51
C ARG A 49 12.30 8.33 -17.88
N ARG A 50 11.96 7.31 -18.67
CA ARG A 50 11.08 6.21 -18.29
C ARG A 50 11.76 4.86 -18.53
N GLY A 51 11.48 3.90 -17.66
CA GLY A 51 11.87 2.51 -17.87
C GLY A 51 10.84 1.76 -18.69
N ASN A 52 10.96 0.43 -18.68
CA ASN A 52 10.12 -0.49 -19.46
C ASN A 52 9.30 -1.45 -18.59
N GLY A 53 9.35 -1.28 -17.25
CA GLY A 53 8.60 -2.07 -16.28
C GLY A 53 7.11 -2.03 -16.56
N ARG A 54 6.48 -3.19 -16.55
CA ARG A 54 5.09 -3.45 -16.90
C ARG A 54 4.73 -4.86 -16.47
N CYS A 55 3.45 -5.15 -16.39
CA CYS A 55 2.91 -6.50 -16.28
C CYS A 55 1.68 -6.66 -17.19
N ASP A 56 1.13 -7.86 -17.27
CA ASP A 56 -0.17 -8.08 -17.89
C ASP A 56 -1.29 -7.41 -17.05
N LEU A 57 -2.26 -6.78 -17.72
CA LEU A 57 -3.41 -6.11 -17.09
C LEU A 57 -4.70 -6.95 -17.15
N GLY A 58 -4.71 -8.06 -17.90
CA GLY A 58 -5.85 -8.97 -18.06
C GLY A 58 -5.71 -10.30 -17.31
N ASP A 59 -4.50 -10.65 -16.90
CA ASP A 59 -4.20 -11.87 -16.14
C ASP A 59 -4.21 -11.55 -14.63
N VAL A 60 -5.32 -11.81 -13.95
CA VAL A 60 -5.44 -11.67 -12.49
C VAL A 60 -5.84 -13.01 -11.87
N PRO A 61 -5.48 -13.27 -10.60
CA PRO A 61 -5.91 -14.48 -9.91
C PRO A 61 -7.44 -14.67 -9.97
N ASP A 62 -7.87 -15.85 -10.43
CA ASP A 62 -9.29 -16.16 -10.65
C ASP A 62 -9.82 -17.22 -9.65
N SER A 63 -9.06 -17.49 -8.59
CA SER A 63 -9.44 -18.43 -7.55
C SER A 63 -10.70 -18.00 -6.81
N LYS A 64 -11.25 -18.92 -6.01
CA LYS A 64 -12.41 -18.61 -5.17
C LYS A 64 -12.11 -17.50 -4.16
N LEU A 65 -10.91 -17.50 -3.57
CA LEU A 65 -10.51 -16.50 -2.59
C LEU A 65 -10.34 -15.12 -3.24
N ALA A 66 -9.68 -15.06 -4.40
CA ALA A 66 -9.49 -13.82 -5.16
C ALA A 66 -10.84 -13.19 -5.56
N LYS A 67 -11.76 -14.00 -6.11
CA LYS A 67 -13.11 -13.54 -6.48
C LYS A 67 -13.92 -13.06 -5.27
N ALA A 68 -13.81 -13.75 -4.13
CA ALA A 68 -14.47 -13.33 -2.90
C ALA A 68 -13.91 -11.99 -2.39
N ALA A 69 -12.58 -11.83 -2.38
CA ALA A 69 -11.93 -10.59 -1.97
C ALA A 69 -12.33 -9.40 -2.87
N GLU A 70 -12.50 -9.66 -4.17
CA GLU A 70 -12.97 -8.64 -5.12
C GLU A 70 -14.40 -8.20 -4.82
N ILE A 71 -15.30 -9.14 -4.50
CA ILE A 71 -16.68 -8.83 -4.09
C ILE A 71 -16.66 -7.99 -2.80
N GLU A 72 -15.93 -8.43 -1.77
CA GLU A 72 -15.79 -7.70 -0.50
C GLU A 72 -15.28 -6.26 -0.73
N ALA A 73 -14.24 -6.10 -1.55
CA ALA A 73 -13.70 -4.79 -1.89
C ALA A 73 -14.72 -3.92 -2.61
N ARG A 74 -15.47 -4.45 -3.58
CA ARG A 74 -16.50 -3.72 -4.32
C ARG A 74 -17.68 -3.30 -3.45
N GLU A 75 -18.05 -4.12 -2.46
CA GLU A 75 -19.16 -3.83 -1.56
C GLU A 75 -18.79 -2.83 -0.47
N CYS A 76 -17.52 -2.77 -0.08
CA CYS A 76 -17.07 -2.00 1.09
C CYS A 76 -16.31 -0.72 0.77
N LEU A 77 -15.63 -0.65 -0.38
CA LEU A 77 -14.79 0.48 -0.73
C LEU A 77 -15.54 1.49 -1.58
N THR A 78 -15.23 2.77 -1.37
CA THR A 78 -15.64 3.82 -2.30
C THR A 78 -14.91 3.66 -3.64
N PRO A 79 -15.45 4.21 -4.75
CA PRO A 79 -14.88 4.01 -6.08
C PRO A 79 -13.39 4.38 -6.18
N HIS A 80 -12.95 5.49 -5.60
CA HIS A 80 -11.53 5.90 -5.66
C HIS A 80 -10.60 4.98 -4.86
N VAL A 81 -11.06 4.40 -3.75
CA VAL A 81 -10.28 3.43 -2.97
C VAL A 81 -10.29 2.05 -3.64
N LEU A 82 -11.41 1.63 -4.23
CA LEU A 82 -11.48 0.40 -5.01
C LEU A 82 -10.50 0.42 -6.19
N GLU A 83 -10.52 1.49 -6.98
CA GLU A 83 -9.58 1.62 -8.10
C GLU A 83 -8.13 1.76 -7.63
N HIS A 84 -7.90 2.36 -6.46
CA HIS A 84 -6.58 2.36 -5.81
C HIS A 84 -6.11 0.95 -5.44
N SER A 85 -6.98 0.10 -4.94
CA SER A 85 -6.64 -1.29 -4.61
C SER A 85 -6.20 -2.08 -5.85
N TYR A 86 -6.89 -1.93 -6.98
CA TYR A 86 -6.44 -2.52 -8.25
C TYR A 86 -5.11 -1.96 -8.73
N ARG A 87 -4.95 -0.63 -8.72
CA ARG A 87 -3.68 0.01 -9.10
C ARG A 87 -2.54 -0.42 -8.18
N THR A 88 -2.79 -0.60 -6.90
CA THR A 88 -1.82 -1.12 -5.92
C THR A 88 -1.32 -2.49 -6.33
N TYR A 89 -2.23 -3.41 -6.70
CA TYR A 89 -1.83 -4.73 -7.21
C TYR A 89 -0.96 -4.62 -8.46
N PHE A 90 -1.42 -3.91 -9.49
CA PHE A 90 -0.70 -3.84 -10.77
C PHE A 90 0.64 -3.10 -10.68
N PHE A 91 0.72 -2.03 -9.90
CA PHE A 91 2.01 -1.36 -9.65
C PHE A 91 2.97 -2.25 -8.87
N GLY A 92 2.48 -2.97 -7.86
CA GLY A 92 3.27 -3.95 -7.11
C GLY A 92 3.83 -5.02 -8.04
N ARG A 93 2.96 -5.64 -8.85
CA ARG A 93 3.32 -6.67 -9.84
C ARG A 93 4.35 -6.18 -10.84
N ALA A 94 4.13 -5.01 -11.46
CA ALA A 94 5.08 -4.43 -12.41
C ALA A 94 6.45 -4.13 -11.78
N LEU A 95 6.50 -3.68 -10.51
CA LEU A 95 7.77 -3.49 -9.79
C LEU A 95 8.48 -4.80 -9.50
N TYR A 96 7.75 -5.80 -9.01
CA TYR A 96 8.31 -7.10 -8.64
C TYR A 96 8.83 -7.86 -9.87
N GLU A 97 8.06 -7.86 -10.96
CA GLU A 97 8.50 -8.42 -12.25
C GLU A 97 9.74 -7.67 -12.79
N PHE A 98 9.77 -6.33 -12.68
CA PHE A 98 10.91 -5.52 -13.14
C PHE A 98 12.22 -5.85 -12.40
N VAL A 99 12.16 -6.14 -11.10
CA VAL A 99 13.34 -6.49 -10.29
C VAL A 99 13.56 -7.99 -10.15
N GLY A 100 12.70 -8.83 -10.72
CA GLY A 100 12.77 -10.30 -10.61
C GLY A 100 12.55 -10.82 -9.18
N ALA A 101 11.77 -10.11 -8.37
CA ALA A 101 11.47 -10.52 -6.99
C ALA A 101 10.30 -11.51 -6.95
N PRO A 102 10.41 -12.62 -6.19
CA PRO A 102 9.30 -13.56 -6.03
C PRO A 102 8.22 -12.98 -5.11
N TYR A 103 6.98 -13.38 -5.36
CA TYR A 103 5.81 -13.12 -4.53
C TYR A 103 4.73 -14.17 -4.86
N ASP A 104 3.81 -14.41 -3.94
CA ASP A 104 2.60 -15.20 -4.21
C ASP A 104 1.53 -14.29 -4.84
N ASP A 105 1.17 -14.56 -6.11
CA ASP A 105 0.29 -13.67 -6.89
C ASP A 105 -1.13 -13.61 -6.32
N GLU A 106 -1.67 -14.72 -5.80
CA GLU A 106 -2.99 -14.75 -5.17
C GLU A 106 -2.98 -13.96 -3.86
N LEU A 107 -1.99 -14.19 -2.98
CA LEU A 107 -1.91 -13.47 -1.72
C LEU A 107 -1.68 -11.97 -1.93
N ALA A 108 -0.84 -11.60 -2.90
CA ALA A 108 -0.59 -10.22 -3.28
C ALA A 108 -1.85 -9.52 -3.81
N TYR A 109 -2.62 -10.20 -4.66
CA TYR A 109 -3.89 -9.69 -5.18
C TYR A 109 -4.92 -9.48 -4.06
N VAL A 110 -5.15 -10.50 -3.24
CA VAL A 110 -6.09 -10.45 -2.11
C VAL A 110 -5.68 -9.38 -1.10
N ALA A 111 -4.40 -9.32 -0.72
CA ALA A 111 -3.92 -8.30 0.22
C ALA A 111 -4.10 -6.89 -0.35
N SER A 112 -3.81 -6.67 -1.63
CA SER A 112 -3.99 -5.38 -2.29
C SER A 112 -5.46 -4.94 -2.33
N LEU A 113 -6.39 -5.87 -2.59
CA LEU A 113 -7.83 -5.59 -2.59
C LEU A 113 -8.37 -5.18 -1.21
N LEU A 114 -7.84 -5.77 -0.14
CA LEU A 114 -8.39 -5.64 1.21
C LEU A 114 -7.63 -4.64 2.10
N HIS A 115 -6.49 -4.10 1.67
CA HIS A 115 -5.60 -3.34 2.56
C HIS A 115 -6.22 -2.07 3.17
N ASP A 116 -7.14 -1.43 2.44
CA ASP A 116 -7.74 -0.14 2.80
C ASP A 116 -9.20 -0.24 3.29
N LEU A 117 -9.69 -1.44 3.64
CA LEU A 117 -11.06 -1.67 4.12
C LEU A 117 -11.51 -0.82 5.32
N LYS A 118 -10.56 -0.21 6.04
CA LYS A 118 -10.81 0.63 7.21
C LYS A 118 -10.33 2.07 7.05
N LEU A 119 -9.74 2.43 5.91
CA LEU A 119 -9.12 3.74 5.70
C LEU A 119 -10.11 4.91 5.88
N GLU A 120 -11.32 4.79 5.33
CA GLU A 120 -12.35 5.83 5.39
C GLU A 120 -13.28 5.69 6.61
N HIS A 121 -13.03 4.70 7.46
CA HIS A 121 -13.80 4.41 8.68
C HIS A 121 -12.84 4.25 9.88
N PRO A 122 -12.16 5.34 10.27
CA PRO A 122 -11.09 5.27 11.26
C PRO A 122 -11.61 4.81 12.64
N THR A 123 -10.81 4.00 13.32
CA THR A 123 -11.11 3.50 14.66
C THR A 123 -10.32 4.30 15.70
N PRO A 124 -10.97 4.98 16.67
CA PRO A 124 -10.25 5.77 17.67
C PRO A 124 -9.15 4.98 18.37
N GLY A 125 -7.92 5.49 18.32
CA GLY A 125 -6.74 4.89 18.96
C GLY A 125 -6.14 3.66 18.27
N ARG A 126 -6.73 3.14 17.18
CA ARG A 126 -6.23 1.96 16.46
C ARG A 126 -6.07 2.28 14.96
N CYS A 127 -4.86 2.10 14.46
CA CYS A 127 -4.49 2.41 13.09
C CYS A 127 -5.32 1.60 12.08
N PHE A 128 -5.82 2.27 11.03
CA PHE A 128 -6.66 1.64 10.01
C PHE A 128 -6.00 0.41 9.39
N ALA A 129 -4.69 0.46 9.10
CA ALA A 129 -3.96 -0.67 8.52
C ALA A 129 -3.95 -1.90 9.45
N VAL A 130 -3.99 -1.70 10.77
CA VAL A 130 -4.10 -2.81 11.73
C VAL A 130 -5.52 -3.36 11.73
N THR A 131 -6.52 -2.51 11.89
CA THR A 131 -7.92 -2.95 11.90
C THR A 131 -8.38 -3.54 10.56
N GLY A 132 -7.78 -3.07 9.45
CA GLY A 132 -7.98 -3.60 8.11
C GLY A 132 -7.32 -4.98 7.96
N ALA A 133 -6.10 -5.15 8.47
CA ALA A 133 -5.45 -6.46 8.51
C ALA A 133 -6.22 -7.47 9.36
N GLU A 134 -6.71 -7.09 10.54
CA GLU A 134 -7.56 -7.95 11.40
C GLU A 134 -8.81 -8.41 10.64
N ARG A 135 -9.53 -7.46 10.01
CA ARG A 135 -10.70 -7.77 9.18
C ARG A 135 -10.34 -8.69 8.00
N ALA A 136 -9.24 -8.42 7.32
CA ALA A 136 -8.80 -9.21 6.18
C ALA A 136 -8.45 -10.65 6.61
N VAL A 137 -7.76 -10.83 7.75
CA VAL A 137 -7.43 -12.14 8.32
C VAL A 137 -8.69 -12.95 8.61
N ASP A 138 -9.70 -12.33 9.25
CA ASP A 138 -10.97 -12.99 9.53
C ASP A 138 -11.71 -13.36 8.23
N PHE A 139 -11.72 -12.43 7.27
CA PHE A 139 -12.34 -12.64 5.96
C PHE A 139 -11.72 -13.82 5.21
N VAL A 140 -10.38 -13.85 5.05
CA VAL A 140 -9.73 -14.89 4.24
C VAL A 140 -9.79 -16.26 4.91
N LYS A 141 -9.74 -16.33 6.24
CA LYS A 141 -9.97 -17.58 6.99
C LYS A 141 -11.38 -18.11 6.77
N ALA A 142 -12.39 -17.25 6.81
CA ALA A 142 -13.77 -17.63 6.51
C ALA A 142 -13.95 -18.15 5.06
N HIS A 143 -13.05 -17.76 4.15
CA HIS A 143 -13.03 -18.18 2.75
C HIS A 143 -12.00 -19.27 2.44
N GLY A 144 -11.49 -19.96 3.47
CA GLY A 144 -10.70 -21.18 3.32
C GLY A 144 -9.18 -20.98 3.16
N ALA A 145 -8.66 -19.77 3.38
CA ALA A 145 -7.22 -19.55 3.45
C ALA A 145 -6.60 -20.31 4.63
N THR A 146 -5.39 -20.85 4.46
CA THR A 146 -4.67 -21.48 5.56
C THR A 146 -4.25 -20.44 6.61
N PRO A 147 -3.93 -20.84 7.85
CA PRO A 147 -3.39 -19.93 8.86
C PRO A 147 -2.16 -19.15 8.39
N GLU A 148 -1.28 -19.79 7.61
CA GLU A 148 -0.07 -19.19 7.05
C GLU A 148 -0.42 -18.13 6.00
N GLN A 149 -1.32 -18.43 5.06
CA GLN A 149 -1.78 -17.46 4.06
C GLN A 149 -2.44 -16.25 4.72
N ALA A 150 -3.30 -16.48 5.71
CA ALA A 150 -3.95 -15.42 6.46
C ALA A 150 -2.93 -14.55 7.22
N ALA A 151 -1.92 -15.16 7.85
CA ALA A 151 -0.85 -14.44 8.52
C ALA A 151 -0.01 -13.60 7.54
N THR A 152 0.31 -14.12 6.36
CA THR A 152 1.03 -13.39 5.30
C THR A 152 0.23 -12.17 4.82
N ILE A 153 -1.06 -12.35 4.50
CA ILE A 153 -1.96 -11.27 4.09
C ILE A 153 -2.07 -10.21 5.20
N GLY A 154 -2.34 -10.65 6.42
CA GLY A 154 -2.45 -9.78 7.60
C GLY A 154 -1.17 -8.97 7.84
N ALA A 155 0.00 -9.62 7.78
CA ALA A 155 1.28 -8.94 7.97
C ALA A 155 1.56 -7.91 6.87
N GLY A 156 1.32 -8.25 5.59
CA GLY A 156 1.47 -7.33 4.45
C GLY A 156 0.58 -6.10 4.60
N ILE A 157 -0.71 -6.30 4.89
CA ILE A 157 -1.65 -5.20 5.13
C ILE A 157 -1.25 -4.40 6.37
N ALA A 158 -0.93 -5.04 7.48
CA ALA A 158 -0.61 -4.31 8.70
C ALA A 158 0.63 -3.43 8.53
N ALA A 159 1.62 -3.88 7.76
CA ALA A 159 2.92 -3.25 7.61
C ALA A 159 2.99 -2.19 6.48
N HIS A 160 2.00 -2.09 5.59
CA HIS A 160 2.15 -1.36 4.33
C HIS A 160 2.49 0.14 4.45
N LEU A 161 2.10 0.80 5.56
CA LEU A 161 2.43 2.20 5.86
C LEU A 161 3.81 2.39 6.50
N THR A 162 4.42 1.32 6.99
CA THR A 162 5.67 1.38 7.72
C THR A 162 6.81 1.67 6.75
N VAL A 163 7.52 2.77 6.97
CA VAL A 163 8.65 3.18 6.13
C VAL A 163 9.72 2.10 6.16
N GLY A 164 10.22 1.71 4.99
CA GLY A 164 11.19 0.63 4.83
C GLY A 164 10.59 -0.71 4.36
N VAL A 165 9.28 -0.91 4.53
CA VAL A 165 8.61 -2.18 4.18
C VAL A 165 8.59 -2.42 2.67
N ALA A 166 8.39 -1.38 1.85
CA ALA A 166 8.43 -1.52 0.39
C ALA A 166 9.77 -2.07 -0.14
N GLN A 167 10.87 -1.89 0.59
CA GLN A 167 12.19 -2.43 0.21
C GLN A 167 12.39 -3.89 0.64
N GLN A 168 11.49 -4.45 1.44
CA GLN A 168 11.53 -5.84 1.87
C GLN A 168 10.84 -6.70 0.82
N LEU A 169 11.63 -7.20 -0.13
CA LEU A 169 11.14 -8.06 -1.19
C LEU A 169 10.42 -9.31 -0.61
N GLY A 170 9.41 -9.77 -1.34
CA GLY A 170 8.48 -10.83 -0.92
C GLY A 170 7.12 -10.28 -0.51
N ASP A 171 6.22 -11.15 -0.04
CA ASP A 171 4.81 -10.82 0.17
C ASP A 171 4.57 -9.64 1.14
N LEU A 172 5.46 -9.46 2.12
CA LEU A 172 5.37 -8.38 3.10
C LEU A 172 5.50 -6.98 2.48
N GLY A 173 6.37 -6.83 1.48
CA GLY A 173 6.66 -5.53 0.85
C GLY A 173 5.75 -5.19 -0.32
N PHE A 174 5.04 -6.17 -0.88
CA PHE A 174 4.30 -6.02 -2.14
C PHE A 174 3.27 -4.90 -2.09
N VAL A 175 2.37 -4.94 -1.09
CA VAL A 175 1.31 -3.92 -0.92
C VAL A 175 1.92 -2.53 -0.70
N SER A 176 2.98 -2.43 0.11
CA SER A 176 3.67 -1.16 0.36
C SER A 176 4.30 -0.56 -0.91
N ALA A 177 4.90 -1.41 -1.76
CA ALA A 177 5.49 -0.98 -3.02
C ALA A 177 4.43 -0.50 -4.03
N GLY A 178 3.34 -1.26 -4.18
CA GLY A 178 2.22 -0.90 -5.05
C GLY A 178 1.51 0.38 -4.60
N ALA A 179 1.09 0.44 -3.34
CA ALA A 179 0.39 1.60 -2.78
C ALA A 179 1.29 2.83 -2.79
N GLY A 180 2.58 2.68 -2.45
CA GLY A 180 3.56 3.77 -2.51
C GLY A 180 3.77 4.32 -3.93
N THR A 181 3.59 3.47 -4.96
CA THR A 181 3.59 3.92 -6.37
C THR A 181 2.36 4.77 -6.65
N ASP A 182 1.16 4.29 -6.34
CA ASP A 182 -0.08 5.02 -6.67
C ASP A 182 -0.27 6.31 -5.86
N VAL A 183 0.20 6.32 -4.62
CA VAL A 183 0.03 7.44 -3.69
C VAL A 183 1.13 8.50 -3.85
N PHE A 184 2.39 8.12 -4.12
CA PHE A 184 3.52 9.07 -4.19
C PHE A 184 4.21 9.16 -5.55
N GLY A 185 3.99 8.18 -6.43
CA GLY A 185 4.76 8.00 -7.66
C GLY A 185 6.12 7.33 -7.46
N THR A 186 6.34 6.66 -6.33
CA THR A 186 7.58 5.89 -6.09
C THR A 186 7.73 4.81 -7.17
N GLY A 187 8.93 4.60 -7.72
CA GLY A 187 9.16 3.58 -8.75
C GLY A 187 8.55 3.86 -10.13
N LEU A 188 7.70 4.88 -10.27
CA LEU A 188 7.02 5.20 -11.53
C LEU A 188 7.98 5.51 -12.69
N ALA A 189 9.17 6.03 -12.38
CA ALA A 189 10.22 6.30 -13.36
C ALA A 189 10.75 5.03 -14.04
N GLU A 190 10.62 3.86 -13.41
CA GLU A 190 11.08 2.59 -13.96
C GLU A 190 10.03 1.92 -14.86
N MET A 191 8.82 2.47 -14.91
CA MET A 191 7.68 1.89 -15.63
C MET A 191 7.47 2.50 -17.02
N SER A 192 7.00 1.67 -17.94
CA SER A 192 6.59 2.07 -19.28
C SER A 192 5.47 3.13 -19.21
N PRO A 193 5.61 4.28 -19.89
CA PRO A 193 4.60 5.33 -19.89
C PRO A 193 3.28 4.87 -20.50
N ASP A 194 3.33 4.08 -21.57
CA ASP A 194 2.13 3.58 -22.26
C ASP A 194 1.38 2.58 -21.41
N TRP A 195 2.11 1.74 -20.65
CA TRP A 195 1.51 0.80 -19.71
C TRP A 195 0.85 1.53 -18.54
N VAL A 196 1.51 2.53 -17.94
CA VAL A 196 0.90 3.36 -16.89
C VAL A 196 -0.36 4.04 -17.40
N ALA A 197 -0.34 4.58 -18.63
CA ALA A 197 -1.51 5.19 -19.24
C ALA A 197 -2.65 4.19 -19.47
N ALA A 198 -2.33 2.94 -19.86
CA ALA A 198 -3.32 1.88 -20.00
C ALA A 198 -3.93 1.50 -18.64
N LEU A 199 -3.10 1.31 -17.61
CA LEU A 199 -3.56 1.01 -16.25
C LEU A 199 -4.50 2.10 -15.73
N LEU A 200 -4.15 3.38 -15.89
CA LEU A 200 -4.99 4.49 -15.42
C LEU A 200 -6.28 4.67 -16.23
N ARG A 201 -6.35 4.18 -17.48
CA ARG A 201 -7.61 4.11 -18.24
C ARG A 201 -8.52 2.99 -17.75
N GLN A 202 -7.95 1.84 -17.39
CA GLN A 202 -8.69 0.69 -16.88
C GLN A 202 -9.15 0.91 -15.43
N HIS A 203 -8.30 1.54 -14.62
CA HIS A 203 -8.50 1.80 -13.19
C HIS A 203 -8.35 3.30 -12.87
N PRO A 204 -9.35 4.13 -13.25
CA PRO A 204 -9.30 5.59 -13.11
C PRO A 204 -9.17 6.08 -11.66
N ARG A 205 -8.55 7.25 -11.48
CA ARG A 205 -8.19 7.76 -10.14
C ARG A 205 -9.34 8.41 -9.38
N HIS A 206 -10.27 9.07 -10.07
CA HIS A 206 -11.45 9.69 -9.44
C HIS A 206 -11.09 10.69 -8.32
N ASP A 207 -10.27 11.70 -8.62
CA ASP A 207 -9.80 12.69 -7.64
C ASP A 207 -9.10 12.07 -6.41
N PHE A 208 -8.41 10.95 -6.61
CA PHE A 208 -7.82 10.12 -5.57
C PHE A 208 -6.98 10.93 -4.57
N LYS A 209 -6.15 11.86 -5.05
CA LYS A 209 -5.33 12.72 -4.16
C LYS A 209 -6.17 13.49 -3.14
N ARG A 210 -7.34 14.01 -3.55
CA ARG A 210 -8.22 14.77 -2.65
C ARG A 210 -8.78 13.85 -1.57
N HIS A 211 -9.32 12.71 -1.99
CA HIS A 211 -9.95 11.75 -1.08
C HIS A 211 -8.94 11.09 -0.13
N MET A 212 -7.81 10.64 -0.65
CA MET A 212 -6.73 10.05 0.16
C MET A 212 -6.21 11.03 1.22
N ARG A 213 -6.01 12.31 0.86
CA ARG A 213 -5.60 13.33 1.84
C ARG A 213 -6.64 13.56 2.94
N ALA A 214 -7.92 13.54 2.59
CA ALA A 214 -9.01 13.66 3.55
C ALA A 214 -9.07 12.45 4.51
N ALA A 215 -8.96 11.23 3.98
CA ALA A 215 -8.92 10.01 4.77
C ALA A 215 -7.72 9.98 5.73
N VAL A 216 -6.52 10.32 5.23
CA VAL A 216 -5.29 10.43 6.03
C VAL A 216 -5.45 11.47 7.15
N ALA A 217 -6.14 12.59 6.90
CA ALA A 217 -6.40 13.60 7.92
C ALA A 217 -7.38 13.10 8.99
N ALA A 218 -8.46 12.43 8.60
CA ALA A 218 -9.43 11.83 9.51
C ALA A 218 -8.78 10.74 10.40
N GLU A 219 -8.02 9.84 9.79
CA GLU A 219 -7.24 8.82 10.50
C GLU A 219 -6.23 9.45 11.46
N SER A 220 -5.51 10.48 11.03
CA SER A 220 -4.54 11.19 11.89
C SER A 220 -5.19 11.86 13.10
N ALA A 221 -6.46 12.27 12.98
CA ALA A 221 -7.23 12.81 14.10
C ALA A 221 -7.73 11.71 15.04
N ALA A 222 -8.17 10.57 14.50
CA ALA A 222 -8.64 9.43 15.27
C ALA A 222 -7.52 8.67 16.00
N VAL A 223 -6.31 8.66 15.44
CA VAL A 223 -5.14 7.92 15.96
C VAL A 223 -3.92 8.85 16.11
N PRO A 224 -3.90 9.78 17.10
CA PRO A 224 -2.82 10.75 17.25
C PRO A 224 -1.43 10.15 17.53
N GLY A 225 -1.38 8.93 18.05
CA GLY A 225 -0.14 8.17 18.27
C GLY A 225 0.29 7.30 17.07
N GLY A 226 -0.55 7.21 16.03
CA GLY A 226 -0.44 6.28 14.93
C GLY A 226 0.54 6.69 13.83
N ARG A 227 0.79 5.75 12.93
CA ARG A 227 1.72 5.90 11.78
C ARG A 227 1.30 6.99 10.82
N THR A 228 0.01 7.09 10.48
CA THR A 228 -0.52 8.12 9.57
C THR A 228 -0.32 9.53 10.12
N LYS A 229 -0.54 9.72 11.42
CA LYS A 229 -0.28 11.00 12.10
C LYS A 229 1.20 11.34 12.05
N TRP A 230 2.08 10.39 12.38
CA TRP A 230 3.52 10.59 12.33
C TRP A 230 4.01 10.91 10.91
N LEU A 231 3.58 10.14 9.90
CA LEU A 231 3.87 10.39 8.48
C LEU A 231 3.45 11.80 8.06
N SER A 232 2.26 12.24 8.48
CA SER A 232 1.78 13.60 8.20
C SER A 232 2.69 14.69 8.78
N THR A 233 3.40 14.43 9.89
CA THR A 233 4.37 15.40 10.45
C THR A 233 5.65 15.52 9.64
N VAL A 234 6.01 14.51 8.83
CA VAL A 234 7.20 14.50 7.98
C VAL A 234 6.90 14.78 6.50
N GLY A 235 5.72 15.34 6.21
CA GLY A 235 5.39 15.86 4.87
C GLY A 235 4.57 14.93 3.98
N PHE A 236 4.00 13.85 4.53
CA PHE A 236 3.22 12.86 3.76
C PHE A 236 2.07 13.46 2.95
N GLN A 237 1.33 14.42 3.54
CA GLN A 237 0.24 15.13 2.86
C GLN A 237 0.72 15.89 1.60
N GLN A 238 1.91 16.50 1.67
CA GLN A 238 2.52 17.19 0.52
C GLN A 238 3.02 16.19 -0.52
N LEU A 239 3.53 15.03 -0.11
CA LEU A 239 3.94 13.98 -1.03
C LEU A 239 2.75 13.47 -1.86
N ILE A 240 1.59 13.26 -1.24
CA ILE A 240 0.34 12.87 -1.94
C ILE A 240 -0.06 13.96 -2.93
N GLN A 241 -0.13 15.22 -2.49
CA GLN A 241 -0.53 16.34 -3.34
C GLN A 241 0.38 16.48 -4.58
N LEU A 242 1.68 16.28 -4.39
CA LEU A 242 2.70 16.42 -5.44
C LEU A 242 2.96 15.10 -6.21
N ALA A 243 2.14 14.06 -6.01
CA ALA A 243 2.32 12.82 -6.72
C ALA A 243 2.16 13.05 -8.25
N PRO A 244 3.01 12.43 -9.10
CA PRO A 244 3.12 12.71 -10.54
C PRO A 244 2.02 12.02 -11.37
N PHE A 245 0.77 12.11 -10.90
CA PHE A 245 -0.41 11.61 -11.61
C PHE A 245 -1.34 12.77 -11.98
N ALA A 246 -2.02 12.65 -13.12
CA ALA A 246 -3.22 13.43 -13.38
C ALA A 246 -4.38 12.91 -12.52
N GLU A 247 -5.35 13.77 -12.22
CA GLU A 247 -6.62 13.39 -11.57
C GLU A 247 -7.77 13.55 -12.57
#